data_AF-A0A9E3NC59-F1
#
_entry.id   AF-A0A9E3NC59-F1
#
_cell.length_a   1.000
_cell.length_b   1.000
_cell.length_c   1.000
_cell.angle_alpha   90.00
_cell.angle_beta   90.00
_cell.angle_gamma   90.00
#
_symmetry.space_group_name_H-M   'P 1'
#
loop_
_entity.id
_entity.type
_entity.pdbx_description
1 polymer ?
#
loop_
_entity_poly.entity_id
_entity_poly.type
_entity_poly.pdbx_seq_one_letter_code
_entity_poly.pdbx_strand_id
1 'polypeptide(L)' 'MASDHTRTAILNAAEKLYAERGFGEVTLRDIVAAAEVNLAAVNYHFGSKDELIAELFVTRSLATNRERLNELK' A
#
# COMPACT_ATOMS: atom_id res chain seq x y z
N MET A 1 -15.63 4.47 5.87
CA MET A 1 -15.38 4.36 7.34
C MET A 1 -14.69 3.06 7.76
N ALA A 2 -15.20 1.85 7.47
CA ALA A 2 -14.44 0.60 7.70
C ALA A 2 -13.57 0.18 6.49
N SER A 3 -14.14 0.26 5.28
CA SER A 3 -13.47 -0.03 4.01
C SER A 3 -12.17 0.77 3.78
N ASP A 4 -12.20 2.08 4.09
CA ASP A 4 -11.03 2.96 3.90
C ASP A 4 -9.91 2.64 4.90
N HIS A 5 -10.27 2.19 6.10
CA HIS A 5 -9.29 1.81 7.12
C HIS A 5 -8.54 0.54 6.70
N THR A 6 -9.27 -0.48 6.24
CA THR A 6 -8.68 -1.71 5.69
C THR A 6 -7.78 -1.42 4.50
N ARG A 7 -8.25 -0.60 3.55
CA ARG A 7 -7.44 -0.20 2.38
C ARG A 7 -6.14 0.50 2.82
N THR A 8 -6.23 1.41 3.79
CA THR A 8 -5.06 2.14 4.32
C THR A 8 -4.10 1.21 5.06
N ALA A 9 -4.60 0.27 5.85
CA ALA A 9 -3.78 -0.71 6.55
C ALA A 9 -2.98 -1.59 5.57
N ILE A 10 -3.62 -2.02 4.48
CA ILE A 10 -2.98 -2.81 3.42
C ILE A 10 -1.87 -2.01 2.73
N LEU A 11 -2.11 -0.74 2.38
CA LEU A 11 -1.11 0.11 1.75
C LEU A 11 0.09 0.37 2.67
N ASN A 12 -0.14 0.63 3.95
CA ASN A 12 0.92 0.84 4.93
C ASN A 12 1.77 -0.42 5.16
N ALA A 13 1.13 -1.59 5.26
CA ALA A 13 1.83 -2.86 5.39
C ALA A 13 2.67 -3.18 4.15
N ALA A 14 2.11 -2.97 2.95
CA ALA A 14 2.80 -3.18 1.69
C ALA A 14 4.03 -2.28 1.57
N GLU A 15 3.89 -0.98 1.84
CA GLU A 15 5.02 -0.04 1.82
C GLU A 15 6.14 -0.48 2.75
N LYS A 16 5.81 -0.78 4.02
CA LYS A 16 6.80 -1.16 5.02
C LYS A 16 7.57 -2.41 4.58
N LEU A 17 6.86 -3.44 4.14
CA LEU A 17 7.48 -4.68 3.68
C LEU A 17 8.35 -4.47 2.44
N TYR A 18 7.89 -3.69 1.47
CA TYR A 18 8.68 -3.38 0.28
C TYR A 18 9.92 -2.55 0.60
N ALA A 19 9.83 -1.62 1.55
CA ALA A 19 10.99 -0.84 2.02
C ALA A 19 12.03 -1.71 2.75
N GLU A 20 11.58 -2.71 3.52
CA GLU A 20 12.46 -3.59 4.30
C GLU A 20 13.11 -4.70 3.47
N ARG A 21 12.37 -5.28 2.52
CA ARG A 21 12.76 -6.54 1.85
C ARG A 21 12.86 -6.44 0.33
N GLY A 22 12.35 -5.36 -0.27
CA GLY A 22 12.27 -5.19 -1.72
C GLY A 22 11.10 -5.94 -2.39
N PHE A 23 10.83 -5.59 -3.65
CA PHE A 23 9.64 -6.07 -4.38
C PHE A 23 9.66 -7.55 -4.75
N GLY A 24 10.83 -8.14 -4.97
CA GLY A 24 10.98 -9.55 -5.37
C GLY A 24 10.66 -10.54 -4.25
N GLU A 25 10.85 -10.13 -3.00
CA GLU A 25 10.73 -10.99 -1.82
C GLU A 25 9.33 -10.93 -1.18
N VAL A 26 8.58 -9.85 -1.40
CA VAL A 26 7.29 -9.62 -0.72
C VAL A 26 6.13 -10.22 -1.52
N THR A 27 5.38 -11.11 -0.88
CA THR A 27 4.17 -11.72 -1.44
C THR A 27 2.90 -11.03 -0.97
N LEU A 28 1.80 -11.29 -1.68
CA LEU A 28 0.48 -10.79 -1.26
C LEU A 28 0.06 -11.37 0.11
N ARG A 29 0.53 -12.58 0.44
CA ARG A 29 0.26 -13.22 1.73
C ARG A 29 0.97 -12.52 2.89
N ASP A 30 2.21 -12.08 2.67
CA ASP A 30 2.95 -11.33 3.68
C ASP A 30 2.26 -10.00 4.01
N ILE A 31 1.75 -9.33 2.97
CA ILE A 31 1.05 -8.05 3.11
C ILE A 31 -0.25 -8.21 3.92
N VAL A 32 -1.08 -9.21 3.61
CA VAL A 32 -2.34 -9.40 4.36
C VAL A 32 -2.12 -9.85 5.79
N ALA A 33 -1.08 -10.65 6.03
CA ALA A 33 -0.69 -11.04 7.38
C ALA A 33 -0.23 -9.82 8.19
N ALA A 34 0.62 -8.96 7.62
CA ALA A 34 1.10 -7.76 8.29
C ALA A 34 0.03 -6.68 8.48
N ALA A 35 -0.97 -6.63 7.61
CA ALA A 35 -2.13 -5.72 7.74
C ALA A 35 -3.24 -6.28 8.64
N GLU A 36 -3.11 -7.52 9.15
CA GLU A 36 -4.12 -8.22 9.96
C GLU A 36 -5.48 -8.33 9.26
N VAL A 37 -5.46 -8.59 7.96
CA VAL A 37 -6.66 -8.73 7.10
C VAL A 37 -6.66 -10.05 6.35
N ASN A 38 -7.77 -10.37 5.70
CA ASN A 38 -7.87 -11.54 4.84
C ASN A 38 -7.58 -11.20 3.37
N LEU A 39 -7.29 -12.23 2.56
CA LEU A 39 -7.01 -12.08 1.13
C LEU A 39 -8.20 -11.54 0.33
N ALA A 40 -9.44 -11.85 0.76
CA ALA A 40 -10.64 -11.35 0.09
C ALA A 40 -10.77 -9.82 0.20
N ALA A 41 -10.31 -9.23 1.31
CA ALA A 41 -10.24 -7.78 1.48
C ALA A 41 -9.30 -7.13 0.46
N VAL A 42 -8.16 -7.76 0.17
CA VAL A 42 -7.25 -7.25 -0.89
C VAL A 42 -7.91 -7.31 -2.26
N ASN A 43 -8.53 -8.44 -2.61
CA ASN A 43 -9.21 -8.55 -3.90
C ASN A 43 -10.37 -7.56 -4.03
N TYR A 44 -11.10 -7.30 -2.93
CA TYR A 44 -12.18 -6.32 -2.91
C TYR A 44 -11.68 -4.88 -3.08
N HIS A 45 -10.58 -4.51 -2.44
CA HIS A 45 -10.07 -3.13 -2.47
C HIS A 45 -9.21 -2.82 -3.68
N PHE A 46 -8.44 -3.80 -4.17
CA PHE A 46 -7.39 -3.56 -5.16
C PHE A 46 -7.52 -4.41 -6.41
N GLY A 47 -8.35 -5.47 -6.43
CA GLY A 47 -8.49 -6.37 -7.58
C GLY A 47 -7.32 -7.35 -7.74
N SER A 48 -6.08 -6.85 -7.76
CA SER A 48 -4.86 -7.63 -7.98
C SER A 48 -3.64 -7.11 -7.22
N LYS A 49 -2.56 -7.91 -7.18
CA LYS A 49 -1.26 -7.48 -6.61
C LYS A 49 -0.68 -6.29 -7.38
N ASP A 50 -0.81 -6.30 -8.71
CA ASP A 50 -0.24 -5.26 -9.56
C ASP A 50 -0.98 -3.93 -9.40
N GLU A 51 -2.32 -3.97 -9.29
CA GLU A 51 -3.13 -2.79 -8.97
C GLU A 51 -2.84 -2.24 -7.57
N LEU A 52 -2.67 -3.12 -6.56
CA LEU A 52 -2.21 -2.71 -5.23
C LEU A 52 -0.86 -1.98 -5.29
N ILE A 53 0.10 -2.51 -6.06
CA ILE A 53 1.42 -1.89 -6.24
C ILE A 53 1.30 -0.55 -6.95
N ALA A 54 0.53 -0.48 -8.05
CA ALA A 54 0.31 0.75 -8.79
C ALA A 54 -0.31 1.84 -7.90
N GLU A 55 -1.31 1.48 -7.11
CA GLU A 55 -1.99 2.38 -6.19
C GLU A 55 -1.08 2.84 -5.04
N LEU A 56 -0.22 1.96 -4.52
CA LEU A 56 0.81 2.31 -3.57
C LEU A 56 1.76 3.37 -4.16
N PHE A 57 2.23 3.19 -5.40
CA PHE A 57 3.10 4.16 -6.06
C PHE A 57 2.41 5.51 -6.27
N VAL A 58 1.16 5.53 -6.72
CA VAL A 58 0.39 6.77 -6.89
C VAL A 58 0.24 7.49 -5.55
N THR A 59 -0.18 6.76 -4.51
CA THR A 59 -0.41 7.33 -3.18
C THR A 59 0.86 7.96 -2.61
N ARG A 60 2.01 7.28 -2.73
CA ARG A 60 3.30 7.77 -2.22
C ARG A 60 3.86 8.91 -3.05
N SER A 61 3.73 8.84 -4.38
CA SER A 61 4.16 9.92 -5.26
C SER A 61 3.43 11.22 -4.96
N LEU A 62 2.12 11.15 -4.69
CA LEU A 62 1.32 12.33 -4.31
C LEU A 62 1.74 12.90 -2.95
N ALA A 63 2.05 12.04 -1.96
CA ALA A 63 2.54 12.47 -0.65
C ALA A 63 3.89 13.19 -0.77
N THR A 64 4.87 12.59 -1.43
CA THR A 64 6.20 13.19 -1.63
C THR A 64 6.13 14.48 -2.47
N ASN A 65 5.29 14.51 -3.51
CA ASN A 65 5.12 15.72 -4.31
C ASN A 65 4.51 16.87 -3.49
N ARG A 66 3.59 16.56 -2.57
CA ARG A 66 2.99 17.56 -1.68
C ARG A 66 4.02 18.15 -0.71
N GLU A 67 4.91 17.31 -0.17
CA GLU A 67 6.02 17.76 0.69
C GLU A 67 6.95 18.70 -0.08
N ARG A 68 7.39 18.29 -1.28
CA ARG A 68 8.25 19.11 -2.15
C ARG A 68 7.62 20.45 -2.53
N LEU A 69 6.32 20.48 -2.81
CA LEU A 69 5.60 21.73 -3.12
C LEU A 69 5.53 22.68 -1.92
N ASN A 70 5.53 22.17 -0.69
CA ASN A 70 5.56 23.00 0.50
C ASN A 70 6.93 23.64 0.73
N GLU A 71 8.02 22.98 0.30
CA GLU A 71 9.39 23.50 0.37
C GLU A 71 9.68 24.60 -0.67
N LEU A 72 8.82 24.77 -1.68
CA LEU A 72 8.94 25.80 -2.72
C LEU A 72 8.23 27.13 -2.38
N LYS A 73 7.63 27.24 -1.18
CA LYS A 73 6.97 28.45 -0.69
C LYS A 73 7.84 29.16 0.34
#